data_AF-A0A371CGR1-F1
#
_entry.id   AF-A0A371CGR1-F1
#
_cell.length_a   1.000
_cell.length_b   1.000
_cell.length_c   1.000
_cell.angle_alpha   90.00
_cell.angle_beta   90.00
_cell.angle_gamma   90.00
#
_symmetry.space_group_name_H-M   'P 1'
#
loop_
_entity.id
_entity.type
_entity.pdbx_description
1 polymer ?
#
loop_
_entity_poly.entity_id
_entity_poly.type
_entity_poly.pdbx_seq_one_letter_code
_entity_poly.pdbx_strand_id
1 'polypeptide(L)'
;AFPPADVEVREWFASLQGKKVQLWEQKVQVFMCALFETALRHVKSINSDSVQEIAREFRRKMSEGMQYEQHGQYRRDFYSDVCKRADESLARKSPESAPSRTVHGGSPTGSVDVPEGGQKMTVETTARALTEHLLSKVPGGTKSSHSNLLVIVSFDEAQMLDEVDTKTTDITWTLFAEVRRCLRIIRELPIFALFLSTVGKLEQFSPPPQLDSSARIVQTVLRPFEPIVVTPLDVSAQRITGKVWTLEEVASTYHMVHLGRPLFAAMYDAAKDDTSRQRILTLAGQKLFKSSTAAPVNMEDRPGLACLAVRIPIEFNRVTLSDYLRPEDVNMERSLVADHMRILLYAGIGFTPVITTSVSEPFLAEAAYNAMVSKWKDGKANSAPKDYAGLKPFDLFATYIHRSLLDLGPRGEVATALLLLYARDCATTIHLGDGEPFPGASPKS
;
A
#
# COMPACT_ATOMS: atom_id res chain seq x y z
N ALA A 1 -11.65 8.81 -3.62
CA ALA A 1 -10.54 9.68 -4.05
C ALA A 1 -9.40 9.51 -3.06
N PHE A 2 -8.19 9.21 -3.53
CA PHE A 2 -6.99 9.26 -2.67
C PHE A 2 -6.70 10.73 -2.31
N PRO A 3 -6.19 11.02 -1.10
CA PRO A 3 -5.68 12.36 -0.83
C PRO A 3 -4.56 12.68 -1.84
N PRO A 4 -4.46 13.94 -2.30
CA PRO A 4 -3.37 14.34 -3.18
C PRO A 4 -2.02 14.20 -2.47
N ALA A 5 -0.92 14.22 -3.23
CA ALA A 5 0.42 14.13 -2.66
C ALA A 5 0.90 15.50 -2.12
N ASP A 6 1.73 15.50 -1.08
CA ASP A 6 2.49 16.68 -0.66
C ASP A 6 3.67 16.89 -1.63
N VAL A 7 3.36 17.47 -2.80
CA VAL A 7 4.29 17.61 -3.95
C VAL A 7 5.62 18.27 -3.54
N GLU A 8 5.57 19.33 -2.74
CA GLU A 8 6.77 20.08 -2.32
C GLU A 8 7.70 19.22 -1.45
N VAL A 9 7.15 18.43 -0.53
CA VAL A 9 7.94 17.50 0.30
C VAL A 9 8.57 16.41 -0.57
N ARG A 10 7.78 15.86 -1.50
CA ARG A 10 8.26 14.84 -2.44
C ARG A 10 9.39 15.38 -3.30
N GLU A 11 9.24 16.56 -3.87
CA GLU A 11 10.27 17.22 -4.68
C GLU A 11 11.51 17.56 -3.87
N TRP A 12 11.34 18.00 -2.61
CA TRP A 12 12.45 18.27 -1.72
C TRP A 12 13.31 17.03 -1.47
N PHE A 13 12.68 15.89 -1.15
CA PHE A 13 13.39 14.60 -0.98
C PHE A 13 13.98 14.08 -2.30
N ALA A 14 13.25 14.20 -3.42
CA ALA A 14 13.76 13.82 -4.74
C ALA A 14 15.00 14.65 -5.13
N SER A 15 15.07 15.92 -4.73
CA SER A 15 16.25 16.77 -4.94
C SER A 15 17.51 16.29 -4.18
N LEU A 16 17.37 15.33 -3.27
CA LEU A 16 18.48 14.71 -2.55
C LEU A 16 19.07 13.53 -3.32
N GLN A 17 18.24 12.81 -4.07
CA GLN A 17 18.66 11.74 -4.96
C GLN A 17 19.53 12.36 -6.07
N GLY A 18 20.78 11.90 -6.22
CA GLY A 18 21.79 12.51 -7.12
C GLY A 18 22.78 13.48 -6.45
N LYS A 19 22.64 13.80 -5.15
CA LYS A 19 23.68 14.49 -4.37
C LYS A 19 24.57 13.48 -3.65
N LYS A 20 25.79 13.88 -3.24
CA LYS A 20 26.72 13.01 -2.50
C LYS A 20 26.01 12.36 -1.30
N VAL A 21 25.95 11.03 -1.27
CA VAL A 21 25.31 10.20 -0.22
C VAL A 21 25.70 10.62 1.20
N GLN A 22 26.95 11.08 1.36
CA GLN A 22 27.51 11.58 2.63
C GLN A 22 26.73 12.76 3.24
N LEU A 23 25.91 13.47 2.46
CA LEU A 23 25.10 14.60 2.92
C LEU A 23 23.65 14.21 3.23
N TRP A 24 23.20 13.01 2.89
CA TRP A 24 21.80 12.59 3.11
C TRP A 24 21.44 12.59 4.59
N GLU A 25 22.31 12.07 5.44
CA GLU A 25 22.12 12.05 6.90
C GLU A 25 21.82 13.45 7.44
N GLN A 26 22.68 14.41 7.13
CA GLN A 26 22.54 15.78 7.60
C GLN A 26 21.23 16.41 7.12
N LYS A 27 20.89 16.19 5.85
CA LYS A 27 19.70 16.79 5.22
C LYS A 27 18.41 16.22 5.80
N VAL A 28 18.33 14.90 5.95
CA VAL A 28 17.20 14.25 6.62
C VAL A 28 17.03 14.79 8.04
N GLN A 29 18.12 14.91 8.80
CA GLN A 29 18.05 15.48 10.15
C GLN A 29 17.57 16.93 10.16
N VAL A 30 18.07 17.78 9.24
CA VAL A 30 17.60 19.17 9.11
C VAL A 30 16.12 19.24 8.76
N PHE A 31 15.64 18.40 7.83
CA PHE A 31 14.23 18.31 7.50
C PHE A 31 13.38 17.92 8.71
N MET A 32 13.81 16.89 9.46
CA MET A 32 13.08 16.45 10.65
C MET A 32 13.07 17.51 11.77
N CYS A 33 14.16 18.27 11.95
CA CYS A 33 14.16 19.42 12.84
C CYS A 33 13.10 20.45 12.43
N ALA A 34 13.10 20.85 11.15
CA ALA A 34 12.16 21.82 10.61
C ALA A 34 10.71 21.33 10.73
N LEU A 35 10.46 20.04 10.52
CA LEU A 35 9.15 19.41 10.70
C LEU A 35 8.65 19.54 12.14
N PHE A 36 9.45 19.13 13.14
CA PHE A 36 9.03 19.17 14.53
C PHE A 36 8.86 20.60 15.06
N GLU A 37 9.74 21.52 14.66
CA GLU A 37 9.63 22.93 15.04
C GLU A 37 8.37 23.59 14.45
N THR A 38 8.08 23.30 13.18
CA THR A 38 6.87 23.81 12.50
C THR A 38 5.62 23.22 13.11
N ALA A 39 5.60 21.91 13.36
CA ALA A 39 4.51 21.25 14.11
C ALA A 39 4.29 21.91 15.48
N LEU A 40 5.35 22.18 16.25
CA LEU A 40 5.26 22.83 17.55
C LEU A 40 4.64 24.23 17.47
N ARG A 41 5.06 25.05 16.49
CA ARG A 41 4.48 26.39 16.30
C ARG A 41 2.98 26.32 15.99
N HIS A 42 2.59 25.42 15.09
CA HIS A 42 1.19 25.25 14.71
C HIS A 42 0.36 24.69 15.87
N VAL A 43 0.86 23.72 16.62
CA VAL A 43 0.19 23.16 17.80
C VAL A 43 0.01 24.24 18.88
N LYS A 44 1.03 25.06 19.17
CA LYS A 44 0.92 26.17 20.13
C LYS A 44 -0.13 27.22 19.73
N SER A 45 -0.39 27.39 18.43
CA SER A 45 -1.45 28.29 17.94
C SER A 45 -2.86 27.76 18.20
N ILE A 46 -3.00 26.46 18.49
CA ILE A 46 -4.27 25.84 18.86
C ILE A 46 -4.43 26.02 20.37
N ASN A 47 -5.20 27.03 20.78
CA ASN A 47 -5.43 27.39 22.17
C ASN A 47 -6.35 26.36 22.88
N SER A 48 -5.78 25.21 23.26
CA SER A 48 -6.49 24.14 23.97
C SER A 48 -5.62 23.52 25.07
N ASP A 49 -6.26 23.12 26.16
CA ASP A 49 -5.63 22.42 27.27
C ASP A 49 -5.74 20.89 27.18
N SER A 50 -6.38 20.37 26.13
CA SER A 50 -6.53 18.94 25.87
C SER A 50 -5.76 18.53 24.62
N VAL A 51 -4.91 17.51 24.76
CA VAL A 51 -4.22 16.87 23.63
C VAL A 51 -5.20 16.34 22.56
N GLN A 52 -6.37 15.83 22.97
CA GLN A 52 -7.38 15.30 22.03
C GLN A 52 -7.98 16.42 21.17
N GLU A 53 -8.27 17.57 21.77
CA GLU A 53 -8.78 18.74 21.03
C GLU A 53 -7.70 19.35 20.14
N ILE A 54 -6.44 19.41 20.61
CA ILE A 54 -5.30 19.82 19.78
C ILE A 54 -5.20 18.93 18.53
N ALA A 55 -5.22 17.61 18.72
CA ALA A 55 -5.12 16.65 17.63
C ALA A 55 -6.31 16.77 16.66
N ARG A 56 -7.53 16.93 17.18
CA ARG A 56 -8.75 17.11 16.37
C ARG A 56 -8.67 18.37 15.54
N GLU A 57 -8.30 19.50 16.14
CA GLU A 57 -8.22 20.79 15.44
C GLU A 57 -7.07 20.83 14.44
N PHE A 58 -5.90 20.27 14.80
CA PHE A 58 -4.79 20.13 13.86
C PHE A 58 -5.20 19.29 12.64
N ARG A 59 -5.86 18.14 12.85
CA ARG A 59 -6.39 17.30 11.77
C ARG A 59 -7.43 18.05 10.93
N ARG A 60 -8.33 18.79 11.57
CA ARG A 60 -9.35 19.61 10.88
C ARG A 60 -8.67 20.59 9.93
N LYS A 61 -7.71 21.39 10.42
CA LYS A 61 -6.96 22.36 9.60
C LYS A 61 -6.16 21.69 8.48
N MET A 62 -5.55 20.54 8.72
CA MET A 62 -4.80 19.79 7.69
C MET A 62 -5.71 19.19 6.59
N SER A 63 -7.00 19.02 6.87
CA SER A 63 -7.98 18.45 5.94
C SER A 63 -8.88 19.50 5.28
N GLU A 64 -8.97 20.69 5.87
CA GLU A 64 -9.81 21.79 5.42
C GLU A 64 -9.40 22.26 4.01
N GLY A 65 -10.38 22.36 3.11
CA GLY A 65 -10.15 22.79 1.72
C GLY A 65 -9.48 21.74 0.81
N MET A 66 -9.35 20.49 1.26
CA MET A 66 -8.83 19.41 0.41
C MET A 66 -9.76 19.10 -0.77
N GLN A 67 -9.20 19.06 -1.96
CA GLN A 67 -9.86 18.68 -3.21
C GLN A 67 -9.15 17.47 -3.84
N TYR A 68 -9.68 16.96 -4.96
CA TYR A 68 -9.17 15.75 -5.63
C TYR A 68 -7.67 15.84 -5.97
N GLU A 69 -7.18 16.99 -6.44
CA GLU A 69 -5.80 17.16 -6.92
C GLU A 69 -4.93 18.04 -6.02
N GLN A 70 -5.51 18.64 -4.98
CA GLN A 70 -4.80 19.60 -4.14
C GLN A 70 -5.23 19.55 -2.68
N HIS A 71 -4.24 19.64 -1.79
CA HIS A 71 -4.50 19.92 -0.38
C HIS A 71 -4.95 21.35 -0.18
N GLY A 72 -5.70 21.61 0.89
CA GLY A 72 -6.07 22.98 1.25
C GLY A 72 -4.87 23.83 1.64
N GLN A 73 -5.09 25.15 1.68
CA GLN A 73 -4.03 26.15 1.85
C GLN A 73 -3.18 25.91 3.10
N TYR A 74 -3.81 25.60 4.24
CA TYR A 74 -3.12 25.39 5.51
C TYR A 74 -2.05 24.28 5.45
N ARG A 75 -2.37 23.13 4.84
CA ARG A 75 -1.42 22.01 4.73
C ARG A 75 -0.28 22.34 3.76
N ARG A 76 -0.57 23.05 2.67
CA ARG A 76 0.46 23.52 1.73
C ARG A 76 1.42 24.48 2.42
N ASP A 77 0.90 25.48 3.12
CA ASP A 77 1.72 26.46 3.85
C ASP A 77 2.57 25.79 4.93
N PHE A 78 1.98 24.82 5.65
CA PHE A 78 2.69 24.04 6.65
C PHE A 78 3.93 23.34 6.07
N TYR A 79 3.77 22.58 4.98
CA TYR A 79 4.89 21.86 4.38
C TYR A 79 5.86 22.76 3.62
N SER A 80 5.38 23.87 3.08
CA SER A 80 6.25 24.87 2.47
C SER A 80 7.18 25.53 3.49
N ASP A 81 6.65 25.89 4.66
CA ASP A 81 7.47 26.41 5.76
C ASP A 81 8.49 25.37 6.26
N VAL A 82 8.12 24.08 6.31
CA VAL A 82 9.07 22.99 6.63
C VAL A 82 10.21 22.93 5.62
N CYS A 83 9.91 22.90 4.31
CA CYS A 83 10.92 22.79 3.26
C CYS A 83 11.82 24.03 3.23
N LYS A 84 11.22 25.24 3.30
CA LYS A 84 11.94 26.51 3.34
C LYS A 84 12.91 26.57 4.53
N ARG A 85 12.47 26.21 5.73
CA ARG A 85 13.32 26.19 6.93
C ARG A 85 14.44 25.17 6.82
N ALA A 86 14.18 24.03 6.21
CA ALA A 86 15.20 23.04 5.96
C ALA A 86 16.28 23.59 5.01
N ASP A 87 15.89 24.26 3.93
CA ASP A 87 16.83 24.86 2.98
C ASP A 87 17.62 26.02 3.58
N GLU A 88 16.99 26.90 4.34
CA GLU A 88 17.67 27.98 5.08
C GLU A 88 18.72 27.42 6.05
N SER A 89 18.37 26.34 6.74
CA SER A 89 19.26 25.65 7.69
C SER A 89 20.44 24.96 7.00
N LEU A 90 20.25 24.48 5.77
CA LEU A 90 21.32 23.93 4.94
C LEU A 90 22.23 25.02 4.40
N ALA A 91 21.68 26.17 3.98
CA ALA A 91 22.44 27.29 3.43
C ALA A 91 23.35 27.97 4.46
N ARG A 92 22.95 28.01 5.74
CA ARG A 92 23.75 28.62 6.82
C ARG A 92 25.00 27.82 7.20
N LYS A 93 25.06 26.53 6.87
CA LYS A 93 26.21 25.70 7.26
C LYS A 93 27.33 25.83 6.26
N SER A 94 28.49 26.29 6.74
CA SER A 94 29.73 26.25 5.98
C SER A 94 30.15 24.78 5.72
N PRO A 95 30.61 24.43 4.50
CA PRO A 95 30.95 23.05 4.11
C PRO A 95 32.08 22.37 4.92
N GLU A 96 32.73 23.07 5.86
CA GLU A 96 33.89 22.56 6.61
C GLU A 96 33.55 21.95 7.97
N SER A 97 32.31 22.04 8.44
CA SER A 97 31.91 21.43 9.72
C SER A 97 31.48 19.98 9.53
N ALA A 98 32.47 19.08 9.41
CA ALA A 98 32.23 17.64 9.38
C ALA A 98 31.43 17.18 10.62
N PRO A 99 30.48 16.22 10.47
CA PRO A 99 29.77 15.66 11.60
C PRO A 99 30.77 15.01 12.57
N SER A 100 30.78 15.46 13.82
CA SER A 100 31.60 14.87 14.87
C SER A 100 31.08 13.46 15.15
N ARG A 101 31.83 12.43 14.71
CA ARG A 101 31.60 11.05 15.12
C ARG A 101 31.93 10.94 16.61
N THR A 102 30.91 10.92 17.46
CA THR A 102 31.08 10.49 18.85
C THR A 102 31.53 9.04 18.89
N VAL A 103 32.62 8.78 19.62
CA VAL A 103 33.39 7.52 19.70
C VAL A 103 32.60 6.31 20.25
N HIS A 104 31.35 6.49 20.66
CA HIS A 104 30.50 5.43 21.21
C HIS A 104 29.30 5.08 20.35
N GLY A 105 29.49 4.50 19.16
CA GLY A 105 28.44 3.77 18.44
C GLY A 105 27.09 4.48 18.20
N GLY A 106 26.96 5.78 18.44
CA GLY A 106 25.75 6.54 18.22
C GLY A 106 25.60 6.90 16.74
N SER A 107 24.36 7.05 16.27
CA SER A 107 24.14 7.75 15.00
C SER A 107 24.65 9.19 15.15
N PRO A 108 25.51 9.70 14.26
CA PRO A 108 25.98 11.08 14.30
C PRO A 108 24.81 12.08 14.39
N THR A 109 24.85 12.99 15.37
CA THR A 109 23.81 14.01 15.52
C THR A 109 24.20 15.25 14.71
N GLY A 110 23.51 15.43 13.58
CA GLY A 110 23.49 16.67 12.82
C GLY A 110 22.81 17.76 13.64
N SER A 111 23.48 18.90 13.73
CA SER A 111 23.03 20.05 14.51
C SER A 111 22.76 21.23 13.63
N VAL A 112 21.63 21.92 13.79
CA VAL A 112 21.24 23.13 13.06
C VAL A 112 21.55 24.37 13.91
N ASP A 113 22.16 25.38 13.30
CA ASP A 113 22.43 26.66 13.95
C ASP A 113 21.19 27.55 13.84
N VAL A 114 20.70 28.05 14.98
CA VAL A 114 19.54 28.93 15.07
C VAL A 114 20.00 30.39 14.91
N PRO A 115 19.28 31.24 14.17
CA PRO A 115 19.65 32.64 13.96
C PRO A 115 19.45 33.52 15.22
N GLU A 116 18.69 33.06 16.21
CA GLU A 116 18.44 33.79 17.46
C GLU A 116 18.71 32.88 18.68
N GLY A 117 19.68 33.28 19.53
CA GLY A 117 19.87 32.71 20.87
C GLY A 117 20.99 31.68 21.06
N GLY A 118 21.76 31.34 20.02
CA GLY A 118 22.98 30.51 20.16
C GLY A 118 22.77 29.05 20.58
N GLN A 119 21.53 28.60 20.76
CA GLN A 119 21.23 27.21 21.12
C GLN A 119 21.16 26.34 19.86
N LYS A 120 21.98 25.31 19.81
CA LYS A 120 22.00 24.32 18.73
C LYS A 120 20.69 23.56 18.69
N MET A 121 19.94 23.61 17.58
CA MET A 121 18.76 22.76 17.39
C MET A 121 19.17 21.42 16.81
N THR A 122 18.76 20.34 17.46
CA THR A 122 18.92 18.97 16.97
C THR A 122 17.55 18.35 16.79
N VAL A 123 17.50 17.21 16.10
CA VAL A 123 16.25 16.44 15.94
C VAL A 123 15.70 16.09 17.33
N GLU A 124 16.58 15.74 18.27
CA GLU A 124 16.20 15.43 19.63
C GLU A 124 15.58 16.63 20.35
N THR A 125 16.22 17.80 20.31
CA THR A 125 15.72 18.96 21.07
C THR A 125 14.40 19.49 20.50
N THR A 126 14.25 19.51 19.17
CA THR A 126 13.01 19.94 18.51
C THR A 126 11.86 18.95 18.73
N ALA A 127 12.10 17.65 18.60
CA ALA A 127 11.11 16.61 18.89
C ALA A 127 10.71 16.58 20.37
N ARG A 128 11.68 16.75 21.28
CA ARG A 128 11.44 16.81 22.72
C ARG A 128 10.58 18.02 23.08
N ALA A 129 10.87 19.19 22.54
CA ALA A 129 10.05 20.39 22.76
C ALA A 129 8.60 20.20 22.31
N LEU A 130 8.36 19.52 21.18
CA LEU A 130 7.01 19.19 20.72
C LEU A 130 6.30 18.25 21.70
N THR A 131 6.95 17.15 22.06
CA THR A 131 6.37 16.12 22.91
C THR A 131 6.15 16.58 24.34
N GLU A 132 7.05 17.36 24.93
CA GLU A 132 6.88 17.97 26.26
C GLU A 132 5.70 18.95 26.28
N HIS A 133 5.54 19.75 25.22
CA HIS A 133 4.39 20.63 25.10
C HIS A 133 3.07 19.84 25.06
N LEU A 134 2.99 18.78 24.24
CA LEU A 134 1.80 17.93 24.18
C LEU A 134 1.55 17.19 25.49
N LEU A 135 2.61 16.68 26.15
CA LEU A 135 2.51 15.98 27.42
C LEU A 135 1.98 16.89 28.53
N SER A 136 2.35 18.18 28.51
CA SER A 136 1.81 19.18 29.45
C SER A 136 0.30 19.38 29.34
N LYS A 137 -0.32 18.92 28.25
CA LYS A 137 -1.77 18.97 27.96
C LYS A 137 -2.49 17.63 28.19
N VAL A 138 -1.82 16.64 28.78
CA VAL A 138 -2.41 15.34 29.12
C VAL A 138 -2.93 15.38 30.57
N PRO A 139 -4.23 15.12 30.81
CA PRO A 139 -4.78 15.08 32.17
C PRO A 139 -4.09 13.99 33.01
N GLY A 140 -3.69 14.32 34.24
CA GLY A 140 -3.22 13.34 35.23
C GLY A 140 -1.71 13.08 35.27
N GLY A 141 -0.89 13.67 34.39
CA GLY A 141 0.55 13.88 34.59
C GLY A 141 1.43 12.67 34.97
N THR A 142 0.95 11.43 34.85
CA THR A 142 1.75 10.26 35.23
C THR A 142 2.79 9.97 34.16
N LYS A 143 4.04 10.27 34.52
CA LYS A 143 5.30 10.01 33.80
C LYS A 143 5.60 8.51 33.60
N SER A 144 4.62 7.64 33.35
CA SER A 144 4.92 6.25 33.00
C SER A 144 5.43 6.21 31.56
N SER A 145 6.73 5.91 31.44
CA SER A 145 7.60 6.31 30.33
C SER A 145 7.29 5.75 28.95
N HIS A 146 6.22 4.98 28.74
CA HIS A 146 5.95 4.34 27.44
C HIS A 146 4.46 4.22 27.07
N SER A 147 3.51 4.73 27.87
CA SER A 147 2.08 4.40 27.66
C SER A 147 1.29 5.37 26.78
N ASN A 148 1.78 6.59 26.54
CA ASN A 148 1.01 7.61 25.83
C ASN A 148 1.71 8.02 24.53
N LEU A 149 1.37 7.36 23.42
CA LEU A 149 1.73 7.81 22.08
C LEU A 149 1.16 9.23 21.85
N LEU A 150 2.03 10.22 21.60
CA LEU A 150 1.61 11.62 21.43
C LEU A 150 1.67 12.09 19.97
N VAL A 151 2.67 11.60 19.21
CA VAL A 151 2.90 12.04 17.84
C VAL A 151 3.04 10.82 16.93
N ILE A 152 2.35 10.84 15.80
CA ILE A 152 2.57 9.88 14.71
C ILE A 152 3.16 10.64 13.54
N VAL A 153 4.34 10.20 13.06
CA VAL A 153 4.94 10.70 11.82
C VAL A 153 4.68 9.67 10.74
N SER A 154 3.79 9.98 9.80
CA SER A 154 3.45 9.10 8.68
C SER A 154 4.23 9.48 7.42
N PHE A 155 4.91 8.49 6.84
CA PHE A 155 5.53 8.56 5.52
C PHE A 155 4.63 7.80 4.55
N ASP A 156 3.87 8.52 3.74
CA ASP A 156 3.06 7.92 2.68
C ASP A 156 3.91 7.65 1.43
N GLU A 157 3.55 6.62 0.67
CA GLU A 157 4.33 6.10 -0.47
C GLU A 157 5.83 5.94 -0.14
N ALA A 158 6.12 5.36 1.03
CA ALA A 158 7.45 5.24 1.60
C ALA A 158 8.44 4.50 0.69
N GLN A 159 7.98 3.68 -0.27
CA GLN A 159 8.82 3.05 -1.30
C GLN A 159 9.69 4.04 -2.07
N MET A 160 9.28 5.30 -2.19
CA MET A 160 10.07 6.36 -2.83
C MET A 160 11.38 6.63 -2.08
N LEU A 161 11.44 6.36 -0.77
CA LEU A 161 12.65 6.53 0.04
C LEU A 161 13.68 5.41 -0.18
N ASP A 162 13.28 4.30 -0.78
CA ASP A 162 14.15 3.13 -0.97
C ASP A 162 14.76 3.04 -2.38
N GLU A 163 14.48 4.00 -3.25
CA GLU A 163 15.10 4.06 -4.58
C GLU A 163 16.64 4.21 -4.44
N VAL A 164 17.37 3.19 -4.89
CA VAL A 164 18.83 3.18 -4.91
C VAL A 164 19.31 4.01 -6.10
N ASP A 165 20.19 4.99 -5.85
CA ASP A 165 20.88 5.70 -6.92
C ASP A 165 21.94 4.78 -7.55
N THR A 166 21.54 4.04 -8.58
CA THR A 166 22.41 3.09 -9.30
C THR A 166 23.55 3.77 -10.06
N LYS A 167 23.60 5.10 -10.11
CA LYS A 167 24.57 5.83 -10.95
C LYS A 167 25.88 6.14 -10.25
N THR A 168 25.96 6.11 -8.92
CA THR A 168 27.09 6.75 -8.22
C THR A 168 27.97 5.87 -7.33
N THR A 169 27.58 4.68 -6.87
CA THR A 169 28.44 3.84 -6.02
C THR A 169 27.95 2.39 -5.88
N ASP A 170 28.88 1.44 -5.70
CA ASP A 170 28.65 0.03 -5.26
C ASP A 170 28.01 -0.10 -3.86
N ILE A 171 27.53 0.99 -3.27
CA ILE A 171 26.97 1.03 -1.92
C ILE A 171 25.44 1.07 -2.02
N THR A 172 24.78 0.02 -1.52
CA THR A 172 23.33 -0.16 -1.41
C THR A 172 22.72 0.70 -0.29
N TRP A 173 23.01 2.00 -0.31
CA TRP A 173 22.51 2.92 0.70
C TRP A 173 21.26 3.65 0.21
N THR A 174 20.21 3.70 1.03
CA THR A 174 18.94 4.34 0.66
C THR A 174 18.60 5.51 1.58
N LEU A 175 17.78 6.43 1.09
CA LEU A 175 17.28 7.56 1.88
C LEU A 175 16.44 7.06 3.06
N PHE A 176 15.75 5.94 2.88
CA PHE A 176 15.03 5.23 3.94
C PHE A 176 15.96 4.85 5.10
N ALA A 177 17.17 4.34 4.83
CA ALA A 177 18.15 4.04 5.87
C ALA A 177 18.53 5.29 6.69
N GLU A 178 18.62 6.45 6.05
CA GLU A 178 18.89 7.73 6.74
C GLU A 178 17.71 8.22 7.57
N VAL A 179 16.49 8.10 7.07
CA VAL A 179 15.27 8.38 7.85
C VAL A 179 15.24 7.48 9.10
N ARG A 180 15.52 6.19 8.97
CA ARG A 180 15.61 5.28 10.13
C ARG A 180 16.69 5.71 11.13
N ARG A 181 17.87 6.14 10.66
CA ARG A 181 18.92 6.65 11.55
C ARG A 181 18.48 7.89 12.30
N CYS A 182 17.83 8.82 11.63
CA CYS A 182 17.29 10.02 12.24
C CYS A 182 16.22 9.69 13.30
N LEU A 183 15.30 8.77 12.99
CA LEU A 183 14.26 8.34 13.94
C LEU A 183 14.83 7.63 15.17
N ARG A 184 15.97 6.92 15.04
CA ARG A 184 16.65 6.31 16.21
C ARG A 184 17.10 7.34 17.24
N ILE A 185 17.38 8.57 16.83
CA ILE A 185 17.77 9.67 17.75
C ILE A 185 16.63 9.99 18.73
N ILE A 186 15.38 9.82 18.30
CA ILE A 186 14.19 10.20 19.07
C ILE A 186 13.38 9.01 19.58
N ARG A 187 13.95 7.80 19.57
CA ARG A 187 13.23 6.56 19.91
C ARG A 187 12.68 6.49 21.33
N GLU A 188 13.26 7.27 22.26
CA GLU A 188 12.85 7.32 23.66
C GLU A 188 11.72 8.35 23.91
N LEU A 189 11.32 9.09 22.88
CA LEU A 189 10.21 10.04 22.93
C LEU A 189 8.89 9.34 22.56
N PRO A 190 7.72 9.88 22.98
CA PRO A 190 6.40 9.32 22.64
C PRO A 190 5.99 9.61 21.18
N ILE A 191 6.86 9.26 20.24
CA ILE A 191 6.72 9.45 18.80
C ILE A 191 6.77 8.08 18.12
N PHE A 192 5.77 7.79 17.29
CA PHE A 192 5.75 6.59 16.46
C PHE A 192 5.87 6.98 14.98
N ALA A 193 6.72 6.29 14.24
CA ALA A 193 6.86 6.49 12.80
C ALA A 193 6.13 5.38 12.05
N LEU A 194 5.22 5.76 11.16
CA LEU A 194 4.45 4.85 10.31
C LEU A 194 4.93 5.00 8.86
N PHE A 195 5.32 3.90 8.23
CA PHE A 195 5.67 3.87 6.81
C PHE A 195 4.55 3.15 6.06
N LEU A 196 3.86 3.88 5.19
CA LEU A 196 2.81 3.34 4.33
C LEU A 196 3.42 3.14 2.95
N SER A 197 3.28 1.94 2.40
CA SER A 197 3.72 1.62 1.05
C SER A 197 2.66 0.80 0.37
N THR A 198 2.39 1.16 -0.88
CA THR A 198 1.44 0.44 -1.75
C THR A 198 2.13 -0.66 -2.57
N VAL A 199 3.47 -0.75 -2.50
CA VAL A 199 4.26 -1.69 -3.31
C VAL A 199 4.67 -2.90 -2.46
N GLY A 200 4.47 -4.11 -3.00
CA GLY A 200 4.80 -5.38 -2.34
C GLY A 200 6.31 -5.66 -2.13
N LYS A 201 7.20 -4.70 -2.40
CA LYS A 201 8.65 -4.81 -2.15
C LYS A 201 9.01 -4.45 -0.70
N LEU A 202 8.20 -4.93 0.25
CA LEU A 202 8.27 -4.53 1.65
C LEU A 202 9.44 -5.14 2.43
N GLU A 203 10.15 -6.12 1.84
CA GLU A 203 11.40 -6.68 2.39
C GLU A 203 12.45 -5.60 2.66
N GLN A 204 12.42 -4.52 1.89
CA GLN A 204 13.33 -3.40 2.03
C GLN A 204 13.07 -2.60 3.32
N PHE A 205 11.82 -2.54 3.76
CA PHE A 205 11.39 -1.79 4.95
C PHE A 205 11.65 -2.55 6.24
N SER A 206 11.60 -3.88 6.17
CA SER A 206 11.85 -4.78 7.30
C SER A 206 12.58 -6.01 6.79
N PRO A 207 13.89 -5.93 6.49
CA PRO A 207 14.62 -7.08 5.96
C PRO A 207 14.72 -8.20 7.00
N PRO A 208 14.86 -9.47 6.57
CA PRO A 208 15.18 -10.55 7.49
C PRO A 208 16.42 -10.17 8.30
N PRO A 209 16.49 -10.46 9.62
CA PRO A 209 17.63 -10.08 10.44
C PRO A 209 18.98 -10.52 9.88
N GLN A 210 19.02 -11.64 9.15
CA GLN A 210 20.22 -12.20 8.53
C GLN A 210 20.72 -11.40 7.31
N LEU A 211 19.86 -10.59 6.69
CA LEU A 211 20.15 -9.80 5.50
C LEU A 211 20.22 -8.29 5.79
N ASP A 212 19.97 -7.85 7.03
CA ASP A 212 20.07 -6.45 7.40
C ASP A 212 21.55 -6.03 7.51
N SER A 213 21.93 -4.95 6.82
CA SER A 213 23.29 -4.41 6.84
C SER A 213 23.70 -3.86 8.21
N SER A 214 22.75 -3.67 9.13
CA SER A 214 22.99 -3.28 10.50
C SER A 214 23.26 -4.49 11.39
N ALA A 215 24.51 -4.62 11.84
CA ALA A 215 24.91 -5.63 12.83
C ALA A 215 24.02 -5.65 14.09
N ARG A 216 23.35 -4.54 14.44
CA ARG A 216 22.42 -4.46 15.59
C ARG A 216 21.07 -5.12 15.34
N ILE A 217 20.61 -5.15 14.09
CA ILE A 217 19.39 -5.84 13.70
C ILE A 217 19.70 -7.33 13.58
N VAL A 218 20.86 -7.68 13.00
CA VAL A 218 21.41 -9.05 12.99
C VAL A 218 21.56 -9.61 14.41
N GLN A 219 22.07 -8.81 15.35
CA GLN A 219 22.21 -9.17 16.77
C GLN A 219 20.89 -9.05 17.57
N THR A 220 19.77 -8.73 16.92
CA THR A 220 18.43 -8.55 17.51
C THR A 220 18.29 -7.47 18.60
N VAL A 221 19.28 -6.57 18.71
CA VAL A 221 19.26 -5.41 19.63
C VAL A 221 18.20 -4.39 19.21
N LEU A 222 17.88 -4.32 17.91
CA LEU A 222 16.75 -3.59 17.36
C LEU A 222 15.89 -4.56 16.55
N ARG A 223 14.67 -4.85 17.01
CA ARG A 223 13.72 -5.69 16.27
C ARG A 223 12.75 -4.78 15.51
N PRO A 224 12.68 -4.84 14.18
CA PRO A 224 11.59 -4.18 13.45
C PRO A 224 10.25 -4.77 13.89
N PHE A 225 9.21 -3.94 13.90
CA PHE A 225 7.85 -4.43 14.06
C PHE A 225 7.45 -5.25 12.83
N GLU A 226 6.59 -6.24 13.03
CA GLU A 226 5.93 -6.89 11.92
C GLU A 226 5.10 -5.85 11.12
N PRO A 227 5.11 -5.92 9.78
CA PRO A 227 4.24 -5.09 8.96
C PRO A 227 2.78 -5.18 9.41
N ILE A 228 2.16 -4.02 9.61
CA ILE A 228 0.73 -3.94 9.86
C ILE A 228 0.03 -4.07 8.51
N VAL A 229 -0.66 -5.19 8.29
CA VAL A 229 -1.41 -5.46 7.06
C VAL A 229 -2.87 -5.11 7.29
N VAL A 230 -3.41 -4.17 6.51
CA VAL A 230 -4.82 -3.76 6.57
C VAL A 230 -5.37 -3.65 5.17
N THR A 231 -6.35 -4.48 4.83
CA THR A 231 -7.10 -4.40 3.57
C THR A 231 -8.59 -4.41 3.88
N PRO A 232 -9.24 -3.26 4.03
CA PRO A 232 -10.65 -3.22 4.38
C PRO A 232 -11.49 -3.64 3.16
N LEU A 233 -12.41 -4.59 3.38
CA LEU A 233 -13.36 -5.09 2.40
C LEU A 233 -14.78 -4.84 2.89
N ASP A 234 -15.72 -4.75 1.96
CA ASP A 234 -17.16 -4.65 2.21
C ASP A 234 -17.56 -3.44 3.07
N VAL A 235 -16.68 -2.44 3.16
CA VAL A 235 -16.90 -1.23 3.97
C VAL A 235 -18.07 -0.41 3.46
N SER A 236 -18.33 -0.50 2.16
CA SER A 236 -19.43 0.15 1.46
C SER A 236 -20.59 -0.81 1.17
N ALA A 237 -20.48 -2.08 1.55
CA ALA A 237 -21.52 -3.07 1.30
C ALA A 237 -22.76 -2.80 2.17
N GLN A 238 -23.93 -2.83 1.54
CA GLN A 238 -25.18 -2.82 2.29
C GLN A 238 -25.35 -4.18 2.98
N ARG A 239 -25.44 -4.17 4.31
CA ARG A 239 -25.74 -5.38 5.07
C ARG A 239 -27.16 -5.86 4.76
N ILE A 240 -27.29 -7.15 4.50
CA ILE A 240 -28.59 -7.82 4.36
C ILE A 240 -29.21 -7.95 5.75
N THR A 241 -29.96 -6.94 6.18
CA THR A 241 -30.69 -6.96 7.45
C THR A 241 -32.12 -6.47 7.29
N GLY A 242 -33.10 -7.20 7.85
CA GLY A 242 -34.49 -6.76 8.06
C GLY A 242 -35.38 -6.60 6.81
N LYS A 243 -34.82 -6.47 5.61
CA LYS A 243 -35.55 -6.41 4.32
C LYS A 243 -35.48 -7.77 3.61
N VAL A 244 -36.54 -8.14 2.90
CA VAL A 244 -36.50 -9.26 1.92
C VAL A 244 -35.76 -8.77 0.68
N TRP A 245 -34.63 -9.41 0.37
CA TRP A 245 -33.85 -9.14 -0.84
C TRP A 245 -34.35 -10.02 -1.98
N THR A 246 -34.47 -9.44 -3.18
CA THR A 246 -34.71 -10.23 -4.39
C THR A 246 -33.39 -10.75 -4.95
N LEU A 247 -33.44 -11.83 -5.73
CA LEU A 247 -32.26 -12.34 -6.44
C LEU A 247 -31.70 -11.29 -7.41
N GLU A 248 -32.57 -10.47 -8.02
CA GLU A 248 -32.19 -9.37 -8.91
C GLU A 248 -31.40 -8.28 -8.15
N GLU A 249 -31.83 -7.92 -6.94
CA GLU A 249 -31.11 -6.93 -6.12
C GLU A 249 -29.72 -7.44 -5.73
N VAL A 250 -29.62 -8.71 -5.31
CA VAL A 250 -28.34 -9.34 -4.93
C VAL A 250 -27.42 -9.52 -6.14
N ALA A 251 -27.97 -9.85 -7.30
CA ALA A 251 -27.21 -10.02 -8.55
C ALA A 251 -26.94 -8.70 -9.28
N SER A 252 -27.44 -7.56 -8.76
CA SER A 252 -27.24 -6.27 -9.41
C SER A 252 -25.75 -5.88 -9.40
N THR A 253 -25.30 -5.23 -10.48
CA THR A 253 -23.93 -4.68 -10.54
C THR A 253 -23.68 -3.70 -9.39
N TYR A 254 -24.72 -2.97 -8.96
CA TYR A 254 -24.65 -2.11 -7.80
C TYR A 254 -24.30 -2.89 -6.53
N HIS A 255 -24.96 -4.01 -6.24
CA HIS A 255 -24.61 -4.81 -5.07
C HIS A 255 -23.21 -5.42 -5.19
N MET A 256 -22.90 -5.98 -6.37
CA MET A 256 -21.60 -6.63 -6.64
C MET A 256 -20.40 -5.70 -6.49
N VAL A 257 -20.51 -4.43 -6.93
CA VAL A 257 -19.39 -3.47 -6.84
C VAL A 257 -19.15 -2.96 -5.42
N HIS A 258 -20.16 -3.05 -4.55
CA HIS A 258 -20.07 -2.68 -3.14
C HIS A 258 -19.56 -3.83 -2.24
N LEU A 259 -19.60 -5.07 -2.74
CA LEU A 259 -18.96 -6.24 -2.13
C LEU A 259 -17.50 -6.35 -2.61
N GLY A 260 -16.57 -5.99 -1.75
CA GLY A 260 -15.14 -6.00 -2.03
C GLY A 260 -14.42 -4.71 -1.67
N ARG A 261 -13.47 -4.33 -2.52
CA ARG A 261 -12.68 -3.11 -2.29
C ARG A 261 -13.51 -1.83 -2.44
N PRO A 262 -13.43 -0.90 -1.47
CA PRO A 262 -14.19 0.35 -1.48
C PRO A 262 -13.82 1.29 -2.64
N LEU A 263 -12.68 1.07 -3.32
CA LEU A 263 -12.29 1.84 -4.50
C LEU A 263 -13.36 1.75 -5.59
N PHE A 264 -13.83 0.55 -5.93
CA PHE A 264 -14.78 0.37 -7.02
C PHE A 264 -16.15 0.93 -6.67
N ALA A 265 -16.63 0.68 -5.44
CA ALA A 265 -17.86 1.24 -4.91
C ALA A 265 -17.87 2.78 -4.99
N ALA A 266 -16.83 3.43 -4.46
CA ALA A 266 -16.73 4.89 -4.47
C ALA A 266 -16.69 5.48 -5.89
N MET A 267 -16.03 4.79 -6.84
CA MET A 267 -16.06 5.20 -8.24
C MET A 267 -17.44 5.02 -8.87
N TYR A 268 -18.15 3.94 -8.51
CA TYR A 268 -19.47 3.63 -9.05
C TYR A 268 -20.53 4.61 -8.58
N ASP A 269 -20.51 4.99 -7.30
CA ASP A 269 -21.39 6.01 -6.74
C ASP A 269 -21.13 7.41 -7.32
N ALA A 270 -19.88 7.72 -7.64
CA ALA A 270 -19.50 8.99 -8.26
C ALA A 270 -19.84 9.05 -9.77
N ALA A 271 -20.09 7.90 -10.41
CA ALA A 271 -20.40 7.84 -11.83
C ALA A 271 -21.81 8.38 -12.11
N LYS A 272 -21.91 9.32 -13.06
CA LYS A 272 -23.17 10.01 -13.39
C LYS A 272 -24.03 9.27 -14.40
N ASP A 273 -23.46 8.30 -15.09
CA ASP A 273 -24.06 7.61 -16.23
C ASP A 273 -23.51 6.18 -16.37
N ASP A 274 -24.21 5.35 -17.14
CA ASP A 274 -23.86 3.93 -17.32
C ASP A 274 -22.59 3.71 -18.13
N THR A 275 -22.21 4.63 -19.01
CA THR A 275 -20.93 4.55 -19.75
C THR A 275 -19.77 4.71 -18.78
N SER A 276 -19.88 5.67 -17.86
CA SER A 276 -18.91 5.86 -16.78
C SER A 276 -18.84 4.63 -15.86
N ARG A 277 -19.96 3.99 -15.53
CA ARG A 277 -19.99 2.74 -14.75
C ARG A 277 -19.32 1.57 -15.48
N GLN A 278 -19.56 1.42 -16.78
CA GLN A 278 -18.92 0.38 -17.57
C GLN A 278 -17.40 0.53 -17.63
N ARG A 279 -16.89 1.76 -17.66
CA ARG A 279 -15.44 2.04 -17.58
C ARG A 279 -14.82 1.59 -16.26
N ILE A 280 -15.59 1.50 -15.17
CA ILE A 280 -15.10 0.98 -13.89
C ILE A 280 -14.86 -0.52 -13.98
N LEU A 281 -15.73 -1.26 -14.68
CA LEU A 281 -15.52 -2.69 -14.95
C LEU A 281 -14.28 -2.90 -15.85
N THR A 282 -14.10 -2.04 -16.85
CA THR A 282 -12.87 -2.01 -17.67
C THR A 282 -11.63 -1.78 -16.79
N LEU A 283 -11.69 -0.81 -15.87
CA LEU A 283 -10.60 -0.51 -14.95
C LEU A 283 -10.31 -1.69 -14.00
N ALA A 284 -11.35 -2.38 -13.53
CA ALA A 284 -11.21 -3.56 -12.70
C ALA A 284 -10.43 -4.66 -13.42
N GLY A 285 -10.73 -4.91 -14.70
CA GLY A 285 -9.95 -5.82 -15.55
C GLY A 285 -8.52 -5.34 -15.77
N GLN A 286 -8.32 -4.07 -16.11
CA GLN A 286 -6.99 -3.48 -16.29
C GLN A 286 -6.11 -3.64 -15.04
N LYS A 287 -6.69 -3.43 -13.84
CA LYS A 287 -6.02 -3.62 -12.55
C LYS A 287 -5.74 -5.09 -12.25
N LEU A 288 -6.70 -5.98 -12.52
CA LEU A 288 -6.52 -7.43 -12.29
C LEU A 288 -5.42 -8.00 -13.20
N PHE A 289 -5.30 -7.52 -14.43
CA PHE A 289 -4.36 -8.05 -15.41
C PHE A 289 -3.05 -7.29 -15.53
N LYS A 290 -2.89 -6.18 -14.80
CA LYS A 290 -1.79 -5.20 -15.01
C LYS A 290 -1.63 -4.87 -16.50
N SER A 291 -2.73 -4.51 -17.15
CA SER A 291 -2.76 -4.24 -18.59
C SER A 291 -3.50 -2.95 -18.88
N SER A 292 -3.15 -2.30 -19.99
CA SER A 292 -3.95 -1.20 -20.54
C SER A 292 -5.28 -1.69 -21.13
N THR A 293 -5.44 -3.00 -21.32
CA THR A 293 -6.66 -3.63 -21.83
C THR A 293 -7.35 -4.45 -20.73
N ALA A 294 -8.68 -4.38 -20.69
CA ALA A 294 -9.47 -5.12 -19.70
C ALA A 294 -9.63 -6.61 -20.01
N ALA A 295 -9.27 -7.04 -21.22
CA ALA A 295 -9.30 -8.43 -21.66
C ALA A 295 -8.14 -8.63 -22.65
N PRO A 296 -6.91 -8.83 -22.16
CA PRO A 296 -5.76 -8.94 -23.03
C PRO A 296 -5.88 -10.17 -23.93
N VAL A 297 -5.63 -9.95 -25.23
CA VAL A 297 -5.75 -10.99 -26.27
C VAL A 297 -4.78 -12.14 -26.03
N ASN A 298 -3.58 -11.84 -25.52
CA ASN A 298 -2.58 -12.82 -25.09
C ASN A 298 -2.36 -12.63 -23.60
N MET A 299 -2.68 -13.65 -22.81
CA MET A 299 -2.54 -13.59 -21.36
C MET A 299 -1.34 -14.41 -20.92
N GLU A 300 -0.34 -13.73 -20.35
CA GLU A 300 0.80 -14.38 -19.69
C GLU A 300 0.35 -15.16 -18.44
N ASP A 301 1.21 -16.04 -17.95
CA ASP A 301 0.88 -16.95 -16.84
C ASP A 301 0.39 -16.21 -15.58
N ARG A 302 0.94 -15.03 -15.27
CA ARG A 302 0.60 -14.24 -14.06
C ARG A 302 -0.80 -13.62 -14.12
N PRO A 303 -1.13 -12.76 -15.11
CA PRO A 303 -2.50 -12.29 -15.28
C PRO A 303 -3.51 -13.43 -15.42
N GLY A 304 -3.11 -14.54 -16.06
CA GLY A 304 -3.95 -15.74 -16.16
C GLY A 304 -4.25 -16.39 -14.82
N LEU A 305 -3.24 -16.49 -13.96
CA LEU A 305 -3.41 -17.08 -12.63
C LEU A 305 -4.27 -16.18 -11.76
N ALA A 306 -4.10 -14.85 -11.85
CA ALA A 306 -4.97 -13.89 -11.20
C ALA A 306 -6.43 -14.00 -11.66
N CYS A 307 -6.64 -14.14 -12.98
CA CYS A 307 -7.96 -14.35 -13.58
C CYS A 307 -8.67 -15.58 -12.99
N LEU A 308 -7.93 -16.67 -12.80
CA LEU A 308 -8.48 -17.89 -12.19
C LEU A 308 -8.70 -17.72 -10.68
N ALA A 309 -7.73 -17.14 -9.98
CA ALA A 309 -7.74 -17.06 -8.52
C ALA A 309 -8.89 -16.20 -7.96
N VAL A 310 -9.41 -15.22 -8.71
CA VAL A 310 -10.59 -14.43 -8.29
C VAL A 310 -11.93 -15.16 -8.54
N ARG A 311 -11.91 -16.25 -9.30
CA ARG A 311 -13.11 -17.03 -9.66
C ARG A 311 -13.15 -18.40 -8.98
N ILE A 312 -11.98 -18.94 -8.65
CA ILE A 312 -11.78 -20.20 -7.94
C ILE A 312 -10.76 -19.93 -6.84
N PRO A 313 -11.03 -20.30 -5.58
CA PRO A 313 -10.04 -20.16 -4.52
C PRO A 313 -8.76 -20.92 -4.86
N ILE A 314 -7.66 -20.18 -5.05
CA ILE A 314 -6.33 -20.73 -5.29
C ILE A 314 -5.44 -20.33 -4.12
N GLU A 315 -4.94 -21.35 -3.41
CA GLU A 315 -4.03 -21.23 -2.29
C GLU A 315 -2.65 -21.77 -2.65
N PHE A 316 -1.62 -21.11 -2.13
CA PHE A 316 -0.22 -21.46 -2.35
C PHE A 316 0.33 -22.26 -1.18
N ASN A 317 1.30 -23.13 -1.46
CA ASN A 317 2.03 -23.81 -0.38
C ASN A 317 2.80 -22.79 0.45
N ARG A 318 2.77 -22.95 1.78
CA ARG A 318 3.58 -22.11 2.67
C ARG A 318 5.06 -22.34 2.37
N VAL A 319 5.73 -21.31 1.85
CA VAL A 319 7.18 -21.37 1.61
C VAL A 319 7.91 -21.36 2.94
N THR A 320 8.77 -22.35 3.18
CA THR A 320 9.62 -22.40 4.38
C THR A 320 10.80 -21.43 4.26
N LEU A 321 11.36 -20.98 5.39
CA LEU A 321 12.51 -20.06 5.41
C LEU A 321 13.73 -20.59 4.62
N SER A 322 13.91 -21.91 4.50
CA SER A 322 14.98 -22.52 3.69
C SER A 322 14.70 -22.49 2.19
N ASP A 323 13.43 -22.54 1.79
CA ASP A 323 13.01 -22.49 0.39
C ASP A 323 12.93 -21.07 -0.17
N TYR A 324 13.05 -20.05 0.68
CA TYR A 324 13.19 -18.65 0.28
C TYR A 324 14.44 -18.37 -0.57
N LEU A 325 15.39 -19.30 -0.61
CA LEU A 325 16.53 -19.29 -1.53
C LEU A 325 16.14 -19.71 -2.96
N ARG A 326 14.87 -20.07 -3.23
CA ARG A 326 14.29 -20.23 -4.57
C ARG A 326 13.46 -18.99 -4.91
N PRO A 327 14.05 -17.98 -5.60
CA PRO A 327 13.42 -16.69 -5.81
C PRO A 327 12.15 -16.78 -6.64
N GLU A 328 12.02 -17.75 -7.54
CA GLU A 328 10.88 -17.85 -8.47
C GLU A 328 9.51 -17.97 -7.79
N ASP A 329 9.40 -18.77 -6.73
CA ASP A 329 8.12 -19.14 -6.13
C ASP A 329 7.57 -18.04 -5.22
N VAL A 330 8.40 -17.51 -4.34
CA VAL A 330 8.11 -16.35 -3.49
C VAL A 330 7.80 -15.11 -4.34
N ASN A 331 8.48 -14.96 -5.48
CA ASN A 331 8.24 -13.85 -6.39
C ASN A 331 6.86 -13.94 -7.07
N MET A 332 6.29 -15.14 -7.24
CA MET A 332 4.97 -15.30 -7.86
C MET A 332 3.85 -14.72 -6.98
N GLU A 333 3.71 -15.20 -5.73
CA GLU A 333 2.68 -14.70 -4.81
C GLU A 333 2.78 -13.19 -4.59
N ARG A 334 4.00 -12.69 -4.44
CA ARG A 334 4.27 -11.26 -4.25
C ARG A 334 3.93 -10.45 -5.48
N SER A 335 4.24 -10.97 -6.67
CA SER A 335 3.83 -10.33 -7.93
C SER A 335 2.30 -10.26 -8.01
N LEU A 336 1.58 -11.32 -7.62
CA LEU A 336 0.11 -11.29 -7.62
C LEU A 336 -0.46 -10.23 -6.67
N VAL A 337 0.15 -10.04 -5.49
CA VAL A 337 -0.23 -8.98 -4.54
C VAL A 337 0.07 -7.60 -5.11
N ALA A 338 1.28 -7.39 -5.62
CA ALA A 338 1.72 -6.07 -6.10
C ALA A 338 0.98 -5.62 -7.38
N ASP A 339 0.69 -6.57 -8.27
CA ASP A 339 0.32 -6.28 -9.65
C ASP A 339 -1.06 -6.76 -10.07
N HIS A 340 -1.66 -7.72 -9.34
CA HIS A 340 -2.84 -8.45 -9.82
C HIS A 340 -3.96 -8.56 -8.78
N MET A 341 -4.10 -7.55 -7.90
CA MET A 341 -5.23 -7.45 -6.97
C MET A 341 -5.39 -8.68 -6.05
N ARG A 342 -4.32 -9.46 -5.78
CA ARG A 342 -4.33 -10.44 -4.69
C ARG A 342 -4.15 -9.69 -3.36
N ILE A 343 -4.75 -10.20 -2.29
CA ILE A 343 -4.70 -9.56 -0.97
C ILE A 343 -3.58 -10.17 -0.14
N LEU A 344 -2.80 -9.29 0.48
CA LEU A 344 -1.92 -9.64 1.59
C LEU A 344 -2.77 -9.69 2.87
N LEU A 345 -2.76 -10.84 3.56
CA LEU A 345 -3.44 -11.02 4.85
C LEU A 345 -2.47 -10.87 6.03
N TYR A 346 -1.22 -11.30 5.83
CA TYR A 346 -0.19 -11.24 6.85
C TYR A 346 1.19 -11.19 6.20
N ALA A 347 2.10 -10.47 6.83
CA ALA A 347 3.52 -10.52 6.54
C ALA A 347 4.32 -10.47 7.84
N GLY A 348 5.23 -11.42 8.02
CA GLY A 348 6.18 -11.39 9.13
C GLY A 348 7.35 -10.42 8.90
N ILE A 349 8.27 -10.34 9.86
CA ILE A 349 9.55 -9.64 9.71
C ILE A 349 10.31 -10.24 8.52
N GLY A 350 10.94 -9.41 7.69
CA GLY A 350 11.54 -9.91 6.45
C GLY A 350 10.52 -10.18 5.35
N PHE A 351 9.27 -9.75 5.53
CA PHE A 351 8.15 -10.14 4.68
C PHE A 351 8.07 -11.67 4.56
N THR A 352 8.25 -12.35 5.70
CA THR A 352 8.33 -13.81 5.80
C THR A 352 7.84 -14.31 7.18
N PRO A 353 6.90 -15.26 7.25
CA PRO A 353 6.11 -15.78 6.13
C PRO A 353 5.14 -14.71 5.60
N VAL A 354 4.70 -14.88 4.36
CA VAL A 354 3.61 -14.12 3.75
C VAL A 354 2.39 -15.01 3.69
N ILE A 355 1.21 -14.47 4.02
CA ILE A 355 -0.07 -15.13 3.78
C ILE A 355 -0.85 -14.24 2.82
N THR A 356 -1.22 -14.78 1.68
CA THR A 356 -1.95 -14.07 0.63
C THR A 356 -3.20 -14.84 0.25
N THR A 357 -4.25 -14.16 -0.19
CA THR A 357 -5.45 -14.81 -0.71
C THR A 357 -6.09 -13.99 -1.82
N SER A 358 -6.91 -14.65 -2.64
CA SER A 358 -7.84 -13.98 -3.55
C SER A 358 -9.22 -14.03 -2.91
N VAL A 359 -9.70 -12.88 -2.45
CA VAL A 359 -11.01 -12.79 -1.79
C VAL A 359 -12.15 -12.86 -2.81
N SER A 360 -13.32 -13.25 -2.33
CA SER A 360 -14.53 -13.30 -3.16
C SER A 360 -15.03 -11.88 -3.43
N GLU A 361 -14.63 -11.32 -4.57
CA GLU A 361 -15.07 -10.01 -5.06
C GLU A 361 -15.88 -10.20 -6.33
N PRO A 362 -17.22 -10.16 -6.27
CA PRO A 362 -18.07 -10.44 -7.41
C PRO A 362 -17.76 -9.53 -8.61
N PHE A 363 -17.44 -8.27 -8.36
CA PHE A 363 -17.09 -7.33 -9.42
C PHE A 363 -15.77 -7.67 -10.15
N LEU A 364 -14.76 -8.17 -9.42
CA LEU A 364 -13.53 -8.68 -10.06
C LEU A 364 -13.77 -10.01 -10.77
N ALA A 365 -14.64 -10.86 -10.24
CA ALA A 365 -15.04 -12.10 -10.90
C ALA A 365 -15.73 -11.84 -12.25
N GLU A 366 -16.54 -10.77 -12.36
CA GLU A 366 -17.12 -10.32 -13.64
C GLU A 366 -16.08 -9.78 -14.61
N ALA A 367 -15.10 -9.01 -14.12
CA ALA A 367 -13.98 -8.55 -14.96
C ALA A 367 -13.17 -9.75 -15.50
N ALA A 368 -12.92 -10.75 -14.66
CA ALA A 368 -12.26 -12.00 -15.04
C ALA A 368 -13.11 -12.83 -16.02
N TYR A 369 -14.42 -12.91 -15.80
CA TYR A 369 -15.37 -13.56 -16.72
C TYR A 369 -15.31 -12.94 -18.12
N ASN A 370 -15.34 -11.60 -18.23
CA ASN A 370 -15.26 -10.91 -19.52
C ASN A 370 -13.99 -11.25 -20.32
N ALA A 371 -12.86 -11.45 -19.63
CA ALA A 371 -11.64 -11.90 -20.29
C ALA A 371 -11.74 -13.35 -20.79
N MET A 372 -12.37 -14.24 -20.01
CA MET A 372 -12.48 -15.66 -20.33
C MET A 372 -13.54 -15.99 -21.38
N VAL A 373 -14.68 -15.27 -21.37
CA VAL A 373 -15.84 -15.59 -22.22
C VAL A 373 -15.61 -15.31 -23.70
N SER A 374 -14.64 -14.44 -24.04
CA SER A 374 -14.25 -14.12 -25.42
C SER A 374 -13.90 -15.34 -26.28
N LYS A 375 -13.65 -16.49 -25.66
CA LYS A 375 -13.40 -17.78 -26.32
C LYS A 375 -14.64 -18.49 -26.83
N TRP A 376 -15.81 -18.06 -26.41
CA TRP A 376 -17.07 -18.72 -26.72
C TRP A 376 -17.93 -17.82 -27.61
N LYS A 377 -18.67 -18.46 -28.51
CA LYS A 377 -19.77 -17.86 -29.25
C LYS A 377 -20.79 -18.96 -29.52
N ASP A 378 -22.04 -18.70 -29.15
CA ASP A 378 -23.16 -19.64 -29.33
C ASP A 378 -22.90 -21.01 -28.68
N GLY A 379 -22.27 -21.03 -27.49
CA GLY A 379 -21.89 -22.26 -26.79
C GLY A 379 -20.79 -23.08 -27.48
N LYS A 380 -20.14 -22.53 -28.50
CA LYS A 380 -19.05 -23.18 -29.25
C LYS A 380 -17.76 -22.42 -29.06
N ALA A 381 -16.66 -23.16 -28.99
CA ALA A 381 -15.34 -22.55 -28.96
C ALA A 381 -15.10 -21.79 -30.27
N ASN A 382 -14.72 -20.52 -30.17
CA ASN A 382 -14.36 -19.69 -31.30
C ASN A 382 -13.19 -20.34 -32.04
N SER A 383 -13.43 -20.73 -33.29
CA SER A 383 -12.44 -21.42 -34.15
C SER A 383 -11.52 -20.43 -34.90
N ALA A 384 -11.62 -19.12 -34.61
CA ALA A 384 -10.88 -18.08 -35.30
C ALA A 384 -9.35 -18.27 -35.11
N PRO A 385 -8.57 -18.39 -36.19
CA PRO A 385 -7.16 -18.74 -36.10
C PRO A 385 -6.30 -17.53 -35.69
N LYS A 386 -5.36 -17.76 -34.77
CA LYS A 386 -4.18 -16.94 -34.44
C LYS A 386 -4.37 -15.61 -33.69
N ASP A 387 -5.50 -14.91 -33.82
CA ASP A 387 -5.66 -13.58 -33.19
C ASP A 387 -6.45 -13.57 -31.86
N TYR A 388 -6.91 -14.72 -31.37
CA TYR A 388 -7.54 -14.85 -30.04
C TYR A 388 -6.74 -15.83 -29.17
N ALA A 389 -5.54 -15.45 -28.73
CA ALA A 389 -4.75 -16.24 -27.77
C ALA A 389 -5.22 -16.03 -26.32
N GLY A 390 -6.54 -16.09 -26.11
CA GLY A 390 -7.12 -15.89 -24.79
C GLY A 390 -6.60 -16.90 -23.76
N LEU A 391 -6.81 -16.60 -22.47
CA LEU A 391 -6.40 -17.42 -21.33
C LEU A 391 -6.69 -18.92 -21.54
N LYS A 392 -5.68 -19.79 -21.57
CA LYS A 392 -5.84 -21.25 -21.63
C LYS A 392 -5.84 -21.81 -20.19
N PRO A 393 -7.00 -21.86 -19.51
CA PRO A 393 -7.01 -22.07 -18.07
C PRO A 393 -6.54 -23.46 -17.67
N PHE A 394 -6.79 -24.49 -18.49
CA PHE A 394 -6.33 -25.85 -18.23
C PHE A 394 -4.82 -26.01 -18.39
N ASP A 395 -4.24 -25.45 -19.46
CA ASP A 395 -2.78 -25.44 -19.67
C ASP A 395 -2.09 -24.73 -18.50
N LEU A 396 -2.61 -23.56 -18.13
CA LEU A 396 -2.11 -22.76 -17.03
C LEU A 396 -2.19 -23.53 -15.70
N PHE A 397 -3.35 -24.12 -15.41
CA PHE A 397 -3.56 -24.90 -14.20
C PHE A 397 -2.62 -26.11 -14.14
N ALA A 398 -2.43 -26.82 -15.25
CA ALA A 398 -1.48 -27.92 -15.34
C ALA A 398 -0.05 -27.44 -15.06
N THR A 399 0.38 -26.31 -15.63
CA THR A 399 1.71 -25.73 -15.37
C THR A 399 1.93 -25.47 -13.87
N TYR A 400 0.97 -24.88 -13.17
CA TYR A 400 1.12 -24.51 -11.76
C TYR A 400 0.97 -25.67 -10.78
N ILE A 401 0.18 -26.70 -11.12
CA ILE A 401 0.16 -27.95 -10.36
C ILE A 401 1.53 -28.63 -10.40
N HIS A 402 2.16 -28.70 -11.57
CA HIS A 402 3.43 -29.39 -11.76
C HIS A 402 4.60 -28.67 -11.09
N ARG A 403 4.53 -27.35 -10.94
CA ARG A 403 5.57 -26.54 -10.26
C ARG A 403 5.47 -26.57 -8.72
N SER A 404 4.52 -27.31 -8.14
CA SER A 404 4.32 -27.42 -6.68
C SER A 404 4.08 -26.08 -5.96
N LEU A 405 3.63 -25.07 -6.70
CA LEU A 405 3.35 -23.74 -6.16
C LEU A 405 2.01 -23.69 -5.41
N LEU A 406 1.04 -24.45 -5.90
CA LEU A 406 -0.31 -24.51 -5.34
C LEU A 406 -0.44 -25.63 -4.31
N ASP A 407 -1.30 -25.43 -3.33
CA ASP A 407 -1.54 -26.42 -2.28
C ASP A 407 -1.91 -27.80 -2.87
N LEU A 408 -1.16 -28.81 -2.39
CA LEU A 408 -1.38 -30.25 -2.44
C LEU A 408 -2.84 -30.69 -2.39
N GLY A 409 -3.48 -30.27 -1.30
CA GLY A 409 -4.73 -30.82 -0.79
C GLY A 409 -5.92 -30.68 -1.75
N PRO A 410 -6.21 -29.48 -2.27
CA PRO A 410 -7.43 -29.23 -3.04
C PRO A 410 -7.33 -29.48 -4.56
N ARG A 411 -6.26 -30.11 -5.09
CA ARG A 411 -6.07 -30.26 -6.56
C ARG A 411 -7.28 -30.79 -7.33
N GLY A 412 -7.94 -31.83 -6.79
CA GLY A 412 -9.14 -32.41 -7.40
C GLY A 412 -10.36 -31.47 -7.34
N GLU A 413 -10.50 -30.72 -6.25
CA GLU A 413 -11.56 -29.73 -6.07
C GLU A 413 -11.35 -28.54 -7.01
N VAL A 414 -10.13 -28.02 -7.14
CA VAL A 414 -9.80 -26.93 -8.06
C VAL A 414 -9.99 -27.37 -9.52
N ALA A 415 -9.58 -28.59 -9.88
CA ALA A 415 -9.83 -29.14 -11.22
C ALA A 415 -11.33 -29.22 -11.53
N THR A 416 -12.12 -29.71 -10.58
CA THR A 416 -13.59 -29.81 -10.71
C THR A 416 -14.23 -28.44 -10.79
N ALA A 417 -13.83 -27.51 -9.92
CA ALA A 417 -14.29 -26.13 -9.95
C ALA A 417 -13.96 -25.45 -11.28
N LEU A 418 -12.78 -25.71 -11.84
CA LEU A 418 -12.39 -25.19 -13.15
C LEU A 418 -13.26 -25.75 -14.28
N LEU A 419 -13.54 -27.05 -14.27
CA LEU A 419 -14.46 -27.67 -15.24
C LEU A 419 -15.86 -27.07 -15.15
N LEU A 420 -16.39 -26.90 -13.94
CA LEU A 420 -17.71 -26.30 -13.70
C LEU A 420 -17.75 -24.83 -14.13
N LEU A 421 -16.71 -24.06 -13.82
CA LEU A 421 -16.58 -22.67 -14.24
C LEU A 421 -16.55 -22.55 -15.77
N TYR A 422 -15.77 -23.41 -16.43
CA TYR A 422 -15.65 -23.43 -17.88
C TYR A 422 -16.96 -23.83 -18.57
N ALA A 423 -17.68 -24.81 -18.01
CA ALA A 423 -19.01 -25.20 -18.48
C ALA A 423 -20.03 -24.06 -18.30
N ARG A 424 -20.01 -23.38 -17.15
CA ARG A 424 -20.88 -22.22 -16.87
C ARG A 424 -20.64 -21.10 -17.88
N ASP A 425 -19.37 -20.75 -18.14
CA ASP A 425 -19.05 -19.68 -19.09
C ASP A 425 -19.41 -20.01 -20.53
N CYS A 426 -19.30 -21.29 -20.91
CA CYS A 426 -19.79 -21.75 -22.20
C CYS A 426 -21.32 -21.56 -22.27
N ALA A 427 -22.05 -22.02 -21.25
CA ALA A 427 -23.50 -21.97 -21.20
C ALA A 427 -24.06 -20.54 -21.26
N THR A 428 -23.38 -19.55 -20.67
CA THR A 428 -23.81 -18.14 -20.72
C THR A 428 -23.67 -17.48 -22.09
N THR A 429 -23.03 -18.14 -23.06
CA THR A 429 -22.93 -17.65 -24.46
C THR A 429 -23.93 -18.30 -25.40
N ILE A 430 -24.76 -19.22 -24.92
CA ILE A 430 -25.82 -19.83 -25.72
C ILE A 430 -26.94 -18.80 -25.89
N HIS A 431 -27.21 -18.39 -27.13
CA HIS A 431 -28.41 -17.61 -27.42
C HIS A 431 -29.65 -18.48 -27.14
N LEU A 432 -30.46 -18.05 -26.17
CA LEU A 432 -31.81 -18.59 -26.00
C LEU A 432 -32.69 -18.03 -27.12
N GLY A 433 -33.52 -18.88 -27.73
CA GLY A 433 -34.46 -18.44 -28.77
C GLY A 433 -35.48 -17.43 -28.22
N ASP A 434 -36.06 -16.62 -29.10
CA ASP A 434 -37.16 -15.71 -28.72
C ASP A 434 -38.30 -16.50 -28.06
N GLY A 435 -38.49 -16.29 -26.76
CA GLY A 435 -39.54 -16.96 -25.98
C GLY A 435 -39.11 -18.25 -25.27
N GLU A 436 -37.87 -18.70 -25.40
CA GLU A 436 -37.38 -19.80 -24.56
C GLU A 436 -37.18 -19.33 -23.11
N PRO A 437 -37.80 -19.99 -22.13
CA PRO A 437 -37.59 -19.64 -20.72
C PRO A 437 -36.15 -19.94 -20.32
N PHE A 438 -35.56 -19.05 -19.53
CA PHE A 438 -34.25 -19.30 -18.93
C PHE A 438 -34.26 -20.65 -18.19
N PRO A 439 -33.18 -21.44 -18.26
CA PRO A 439 -33.03 -22.63 -17.43
C PRO A 439 -33.23 -22.27 -15.95
N GLY A 440 -34.26 -22.82 -15.32
CA GLY A 440 -34.63 -22.51 -13.93
C GLY A 440 -35.71 -21.44 -13.73
N ALA A 441 -36.27 -20.87 -14.80
CA ALA A 441 -37.46 -20.03 -14.68
C ALA A 441 -38.64 -20.86 -14.16
N SER A 442 -39.23 -20.44 -13.03
CA SER A 442 -40.48 -21.04 -12.58
C SER A 442 -41.54 -20.88 -13.67
N PRO A 443 -42.33 -21.92 -13.95
CA PRO A 443 -43.45 -21.79 -14.87
C PRO A 443 -44.32 -20.63 -14.39
N LYS A 444 -44.57 -19.67 -15.28
CA LYS A 444 -45.50 -18.57 -15.01
C LYS A 444 -46.85 -19.21 -14.66
N SER A 445 -47.24 -19.12 -13.38
CA SER A 445 -48.53 -19.59 -12.88
C SER A 445 -49.68 -18.74 -13.38
#